data_AF-A0A938FTS6-F1
#
_entry.id   AF-A0A938FTS6-F1
#
_cell.length_a   1.000
_cell.length_b   1.000
_cell.length_c   1.000
_cell.angle_alpha   90.00
_cell.angle_beta   90.00
_cell.angle_gamma   90.00
#
_symmetry.space_group_name_H-M   'P 1'
#
loop_
_entity.id
_entity.type
_entity.pdbx_description
1 polymer ?
#
loop_
_entity_poly.entity_id
_entity_poly.type
_entity_poly.pdbx_seq_one_letter_code
_entity_poly.pdbx_strand_id
1 'polypeptide(L)'
;MPSRVRYQIVFLALVIDMISYMDRVCISVAAPAMRTEFGFSPTRMGAVFSIFSLSYFLLQAPWGMLADRYGARGIVATAILLWSGFTALTSMAWNYASLLVTRLLFGASEAALSPSIASAYGRWIPVSERSTAFGAFLSGGRIGGAMAPPVAAWILARHGWRAMFLAFAGLGAAWSVVWWAYYRNHPREHPGVTEAELKVIEAGGRSGQVQEERTSLADQGGS
;
A
#
# COMPACT_ATOMS: atom_id res chain seq x y z
N MET A 1 5.28 -12.93 -28.82
CA MET A 1 6.15 -12.71 -27.64
C MET A 1 5.27 -12.37 -26.45
N PRO A 2 5.64 -12.76 -25.22
CA PRO A 2 4.90 -12.36 -24.02
C PRO A 2 4.86 -10.82 -23.88
N SER A 3 3.70 -10.29 -23.48
CA SER A 3 3.54 -8.88 -23.10
C SER A 3 4.31 -8.52 -21.82
N ARG A 4 4.41 -7.22 -21.47
CA ARG A 4 5.13 -6.75 -20.26
C ARG A 4 4.21 -6.35 -19.10
N VAL A 5 2.93 -6.73 -19.15
CA VAL A 5 1.89 -6.24 -18.22
C VAL A 5 2.18 -6.62 -16.77
N ARG A 6 2.71 -7.82 -16.51
CA ARG A 6 3.05 -8.23 -15.14
C ARG A 6 4.07 -7.30 -14.48
N TYR A 7 5.07 -6.82 -15.23
CA TYR A 7 6.06 -5.87 -14.73
C TYR A 7 5.46 -4.48 -14.52
N GLN A 8 4.49 -4.09 -15.35
CA GLN A 8 3.76 -2.85 -15.16
C GLN A 8 2.95 -2.90 -13.86
N ILE A 9 2.31 -4.03 -13.54
CA ILE A 9 1.61 -4.22 -12.25
C ILE A 9 2.57 -4.14 -11.07
N VAL A 10 3.75 -4.74 -11.17
CA VAL A 10 4.79 -4.61 -10.14
C VAL A 10 5.22 -3.16 -9.96
N PHE A 11 5.40 -2.42 -11.06
CA PHE A 11 5.71 -0.99 -11.02
C PHE A 11 4.58 -0.17 -10.39
N LEU A 12 3.32 -0.45 -10.72
CA LEU A 12 2.16 0.20 -10.11
C LEU A 12 2.12 -0.03 -8.59
N ALA A 13 2.40 -1.27 -8.15
CA ALA A 13 2.45 -1.64 -6.74
C ALA A 13 3.60 -0.93 -6.01
N LEU A 14 4.80 -0.88 -6.63
CA LEU A 14 5.95 -0.15 -6.10
C LEU A 14 5.64 1.33 -5.88
N VAL A 15 5.02 1.99 -6.86
CA VAL A 15 4.71 3.42 -6.75
C VAL A 15 3.67 3.68 -5.66
N ILE A 16 2.67 2.81 -5.47
CA ILE A 16 1.73 3.01 -4.36
C ILE A 16 2.36 2.74 -2.98
N ASP A 17 3.30 1.81 -2.86
CA ASP A 17 4.08 1.64 -1.62
C ASP A 17 4.94 2.87 -1.32
N MET A 18 5.51 3.48 -2.37
CA MET A 18 6.24 4.74 -2.26
C MET A 18 5.33 5.86 -1.72
N ILE A 19 4.16 6.07 -2.33
CA ILE A 19 3.19 7.10 -1.91
C ILE A 19 2.74 6.84 -0.46
N SER A 20 2.38 5.60 -0.14
CA SER A 20 1.98 5.15 1.21
C SER A 20 3.05 5.50 2.26
N TYR A 21 4.32 5.20 2.00
CA TYR A 21 5.40 5.59 2.92
C TYR A 21 5.59 7.09 3.03
N MET A 22 5.35 7.85 1.96
CA MET A 22 5.39 9.32 2.06
C MET A 22 4.30 9.85 3.00
N ASP A 23 3.08 9.30 2.93
CA ASP A 23 1.98 9.65 3.84
C ASP A 23 2.30 9.30 5.31
N ARG A 24 3.03 8.20 5.54
CA ARG A 24 3.47 7.81 6.89
C ARG A 24 4.49 8.79 7.47
N VAL A 25 5.45 9.22 6.66
CA VAL A 25 6.58 10.06 7.09
C VAL A 25 6.18 11.53 7.20
N CYS A 26 5.27 12.04 6.36
CA CYS A 26 4.97 13.47 6.32
C CYS A 26 4.49 14.05 7.67
N ILE A 27 3.79 13.27 8.49
CA ILE A 27 3.34 13.74 9.81
C ILE A 27 4.50 14.03 10.78
N SER A 28 5.63 13.32 10.68
CA SER A 28 6.76 13.55 11.59
C SER A 28 7.45 14.88 11.25
N VAL A 29 7.43 15.25 9.97
CA VAL A 29 7.90 16.55 9.47
C VAL A 29 6.95 17.68 9.89
N ALA A 30 5.64 17.44 9.89
CA ALA A 30 4.64 18.40 10.38
C ALA A 30 4.54 18.49 11.92
N ALA A 31 5.03 17.49 12.65
CA ALA A 31 4.84 17.40 14.10
C ALA A 31 5.30 18.65 14.87
N PRO A 32 6.46 19.27 14.59
CA PRO A 32 6.84 20.51 15.26
C PRO A 32 5.83 21.64 15.04
N ALA A 33 5.35 21.82 13.81
CA ALA A 33 4.37 22.86 13.48
C ALA A 33 3.02 22.63 14.17
N MET A 34 2.51 21.38 14.16
CA MET A 34 1.29 21.02 14.88
C MET A 34 1.41 21.22 16.39
N ARG A 35 2.58 20.93 16.97
CA ARG A 35 2.84 21.16 18.39
C ARG A 35 2.84 22.64 18.74
N THR A 36 3.44 23.48 17.90
CA THR A 36 3.41 24.94 18.09
C THR A 36 2.00 25.50 17.96
N GLU A 37 1.20 25.01 17.01
CA GLU A 37 -0.18 25.47 16.80
C GLU A 37 -1.13 25.04 17.94
N PHE A 38 -1.08 23.79 18.38
CA PHE A 38 -2.06 23.24 19.32
C PHE A 38 -1.52 23.03 20.75
N GLY A 39 -0.26 23.36 21.02
CA GLY A 39 0.36 23.14 22.32
C GLY A 39 0.51 21.65 22.70
N PHE A 40 0.64 20.75 21.71
CA PHE A 40 0.77 19.32 22.00
C PHE A 40 2.12 18.98 22.65
N SER A 41 2.06 18.19 23.73
CA SER A 41 3.25 17.61 24.34
C SER A 41 3.87 16.55 23.41
N PRO A 42 5.19 16.27 23.55
CA PRO A 42 5.83 15.16 22.82
C PRO A 42 5.12 13.82 23.04
N THR A 43 4.66 13.56 24.26
CA THR A 43 3.90 12.33 24.62
C THR A 43 2.61 12.19 23.81
N ARG A 44 1.86 13.30 23.62
CA ARG A 44 0.66 13.30 22.79
C ARG A 44 0.99 12.99 21.33
N MET A 45 2.04 13.58 20.76
CA MET A 45 2.48 13.23 19.41
C MET A 45 2.94 11.77 19.29
N GLY A 46 3.61 11.24 20.32
CA GLY A 46 3.94 9.82 20.40
C GLY A 46 2.70 8.92 20.28
N ALA A 47 1.62 9.25 20.99
CA ALA A 47 0.36 8.52 20.89
C ALA A 47 -0.29 8.61 19.49
N VAL A 48 -0.18 9.77 18.82
CA VAL A 48 -0.63 9.95 17.42
C VAL A 48 0.14 9.05 16.45
N PHE A 49 1.42 8.81 16.68
CA PHE A 49 2.20 7.86 15.90
C PHE A 49 1.85 6.40 16.25
N SER A 50 1.67 6.10 17.53
CA SER A 50 1.38 4.72 17.98
C SER A 50 -0.01 4.23 17.56
N ILE A 51 -1.03 5.09 17.56
CA ILE A 51 -2.40 4.69 17.22
C ILE A 51 -2.53 4.24 15.76
N PHE A 52 -1.73 4.85 14.88
CA PHE A 52 -1.55 4.40 13.51
C PHE A 52 -0.99 2.98 13.46
N SER A 53 0.15 2.73 14.12
CA SER A 53 0.79 1.41 14.10
C SER A 53 -0.10 0.31 14.68
N LEU A 54 -0.83 0.62 15.75
CA LEU A 54 -1.78 -0.32 16.38
C LEU A 54 -2.92 -0.69 15.45
N SER A 55 -3.61 0.30 14.88
CA SER A 55 -4.70 0.06 13.93
C SER A 55 -4.23 -0.66 12.67
N TYR A 56 -3.04 -0.30 12.16
CA TYR A 56 -2.41 -0.95 11.02
C TYR A 56 -2.16 -2.44 11.30
N PHE A 57 -1.53 -2.76 12.43
CA PHE A 57 -1.24 -4.13 12.83
C PHE A 57 -2.50 -4.99 12.96
N LEU A 58 -3.53 -4.49 13.66
CA LEU A 58 -4.75 -5.25 13.93
C LEU A 58 -5.56 -5.58 12.68
N LEU A 59 -5.49 -4.73 11.64
CA LEU A 59 -6.38 -4.81 10.49
C LEU A 59 -5.75 -5.44 9.24
N GLN A 60 -4.45 -5.74 9.23
CA GLN A 60 -3.81 -6.40 8.09
C GLN A 60 -4.45 -7.75 7.73
N ALA A 61 -4.66 -8.63 8.72
CA ALA A 61 -5.21 -9.96 8.47
C ALA A 61 -6.66 -9.91 7.93
N PRO A 62 -7.59 -9.16 8.53
CA PRO A 62 -8.93 -8.96 7.97
C PRO A 62 -8.90 -8.46 6.51
N TRP A 63 -8.04 -7.48 6.20
CA TRP A 63 -7.95 -6.97 4.84
C TRP A 63 -7.42 -7.99 3.84
N GLY A 64 -6.47 -8.84 4.24
CA GLY A 64 -5.98 -9.93 3.39
C GLY A 64 -7.11 -10.89 3.01
N MET A 65 -7.92 -11.30 3.99
CA MET A 65 -9.09 -12.15 3.74
C MET A 65 -10.09 -11.49 2.78
N LEU A 66 -10.32 -10.18 2.92
CA LEU A 66 -11.17 -9.41 2.01
C LEU A 66 -10.58 -9.34 0.60
N ALA A 67 -9.28 -9.14 0.45
CA ALA A 67 -8.61 -9.08 -0.84
C ALA A 67 -8.62 -10.43 -1.56
N ASP A 68 -8.44 -11.53 -0.83
CA ASP A 68 -8.57 -12.87 -1.39
C ASP A 68 -9.99 -13.14 -1.87
N ARG A 69 -11.00 -12.73 -1.10
CA ARG A 69 -12.42 -12.95 -1.43
C ARG A 69 -12.96 -12.07 -2.56
N TYR A 70 -12.69 -10.76 -2.51
CA TYR A 70 -13.29 -9.76 -3.41
C TYR A 70 -12.34 -9.28 -4.51
N GLY A 71 -11.06 -9.63 -4.40
CA GLY A 71 -10.01 -9.26 -5.33
C GLY A 71 -9.37 -7.90 -5.04
N ALA A 72 -8.09 -7.82 -5.40
CA ALA A 72 -7.25 -6.67 -5.09
C ALA A 72 -7.66 -5.39 -5.84
N ARG A 73 -8.39 -5.46 -6.96
CA ARG A 73 -8.75 -4.27 -7.74
C ARG A 73 -9.56 -3.28 -6.90
N GLY A 74 -10.68 -3.75 -6.34
CA GLY A 74 -11.57 -2.91 -5.55
C GLY A 74 -11.03 -2.62 -4.16
N ILE A 75 -10.44 -3.61 -3.51
CA ILE A 75 -9.92 -3.45 -2.15
C ILE A 75 -8.78 -2.43 -2.11
N VAL A 76 -7.78 -2.54 -3.00
CA VAL A 76 -6.66 -1.58 -3.05
C VAL A 76 -7.15 -0.19 -3.45
N ALA A 77 -7.98 -0.05 -4.50
CA ALA A 77 -8.49 1.26 -4.91
C ALA A 77 -9.26 1.96 -3.77
N THR A 78 -10.14 1.22 -3.09
CA THR A 78 -10.95 1.74 -1.98
C THR A 78 -10.08 2.11 -0.80
N ALA A 79 -9.12 1.26 -0.44
CA ALA A 79 -8.16 1.57 0.62
C ALA A 79 -7.40 2.86 0.30
N ILE A 80 -6.85 2.98 -0.93
CA ILE A 80 -6.13 4.19 -1.38
C ILE A 80 -6.98 5.44 -1.18
N LEU A 81 -8.24 5.37 -1.64
CA LEU A 81 -9.16 6.48 -1.54
C LEU A 81 -9.51 6.82 -0.09
N LEU A 82 -9.72 5.81 0.76
CA LEU A 82 -10.02 5.99 2.18
C LEU A 82 -8.86 6.66 2.92
N TRP A 83 -7.63 6.12 2.81
CA TRP A 83 -6.50 6.73 3.51
C TRP A 83 -6.20 8.11 2.95
N SER A 84 -6.35 8.36 1.65
CA SER A 84 -6.23 9.69 1.06
C SER A 84 -7.27 10.66 1.63
N GLY A 85 -8.51 10.20 1.83
CA GLY A 85 -9.54 10.95 2.53
C GLY A 85 -9.16 11.28 3.98
N PHE A 86 -8.59 10.33 4.72
CA PHE A 86 -8.12 10.59 6.09
C PHE A 86 -6.87 11.47 6.13
N THR A 87 -6.00 11.42 5.12
CA THR A 87 -4.90 12.38 4.93
C THR A 87 -5.46 13.79 4.70
N ALA A 88 -6.49 13.95 3.87
CA ALA A 88 -7.16 15.24 3.70
C ALA A 88 -7.82 15.72 4.99
N LEU A 89 -8.51 14.84 5.72
CA LEU A 89 -9.11 15.17 7.03
C LEU A 89 -8.05 15.53 8.08
N THR A 90 -6.84 14.96 8.00
CA THR A 90 -5.72 15.35 8.87
C THR A 90 -5.37 16.83 8.67
N SER A 91 -5.42 17.35 7.44
CA SER A 91 -5.24 18.80 7.17
C SER A 91 -6.27 19.67 7.86
N MET A 92 -7.45 19.12 8.17
CA MET A 92 -8.56 19.81 8.82
C MET A 92 -8.57 19.60 10.33
N ALA A 93 -7.59 18.90 10.90
CA ALA A 93 -7.52 18.67 12.34
C ALA A 93 -7.51 20.00 13.12
N TRP A 94 -8.30 20.07 14.19
CA TRP A 94 -8.48 21.27 15.02
C TRP A 94 -8.14 21.04 16.49
N ASN A 95 -8.02 19.78 16.91
CA ASN A 95 -7.62 19.42 18.27
C ASN A 95 -6.98 18.02 18.30
N TYR A 96 -6.50 17.63 19.49
CA TYR A 96 -5.83 16.35 19.70
C TYR A 96 -6.71 15.14 19.33
N ALA A 97 -8.00 15.15 19.72
CA ALA A 97 -8.90 14.04 19.46
C ALA A 97 -9.15 13.86 17.95
N SER A 98 -9.36 14.95 17.21
CA SER A 98 -9.53 14.91 15.75
C SER A 98 -8.30 14.32 15.04
N LEU A 99 -7.09 14.68 15.50
CA LEU A 99 -5.84 14.15 14.96
C LEU A 99 -5.67 12.65 15.30
N LEU A 100 -6.03 12.25 16.51
CA LEU A 100 -5.94 10.86 16.95
C LEU A 100 -6.90 9.95 16.17
N VAL A 101 -8.16 10.38 16.00
CA VAL A 101 -9.17 9.63 15.26
C VAL A 101 -8.82 9.54 13.78
N THR A 102 -8.41 10.65 13.15
CA THR A 102 -8.00 10.63 11.74
C THR A 102 -6.79 9.71 11.52
N ARG A 103 -5.83 9.67 12.45
CA ARG A 103 -4.67 8.77 12.33
C ARG A 103 -4.99 7.30 12.61
N LEU A 104 -5.94 7.01 13.50
CA LEU A 104 -6.47 5.66 13.66
C LEU A 104 -7.15 5.17 12.37
N LEU A 105 -7.99 5.99 11.75
CA LEU A 105 -8.70 5.64 10.52
C LEU A 105 -7.76 5.55 9.31
N PHE A 106 -6.75 6.42 9.25
CA PHE A 106 -5.67 6.33 8.28
C PHE A 106 -4.92 4.98 8.41
N GLY A 107 -4.51 4.59 9.62
CA GLY A 107 -3.84 3.30 9.84
C GLY A 107 -4.71 2.10 9.51
N ALA A 108 -5.99 2.17 9.89
CA ALA A 108 -6.98 1.14 9.59
C ALA A 108 -7.20 0.91 8.09
N SER A 109 -7.19 1.97 7.29
CA SER A 109 -7.38 1.89 5.83
C SER A 109 -6.09 1.49 5.11
N GLU A 110 -4.94 2.03 5.52
CA GLU A 110 -3.65 1.73 4.91
C GLU A 110 -3.20 0.28 5.15
N ALA A 111 -3.68 -0.36 6.22
CA ALA A 111 -3.45 -1.78 6.53
C ALA A 111 -3.78 -2.75 5.39
N ALA A 112 -4.66 -2.34 4.47
CA ALA A 112 -5.08 -3.18 3.37
C ALA A 112 -4.02 -3.38 2.29
N LEU A 113 -3.05 -2.47 2.17
CA LEU A 113 -2.19 -2.41 0.98
C LEU A 113 -1.34 -3.67 0.80
N SER A 114 -0.43 -3.95 1.74
CA SER A 114 0.51 -5.08 1.62
C SER A 114 -0.17 -6.45 1.43
N PRO A 115 -1.17 -6.85 2.23
CA PRO A 115 -1.83 -8.14 2.03
C PRO A 115 -2.61 -8.21 0.72
N SER A 116 -3.20 -7.10 0.26
CA SER A 116 -3.89 -7.07 -1.04
C SER A 116 -2.93 -7.18 -2.22
N ILE A 117 -1.73 -6.60 -2.13
CA ILE A 117 -0.68 -6.79 -3.15
C ILE A 117 -0.17 -8.23 -3.17
N ALA A 118 -0.02 -8.87 -2.01
CA ALA A 118 0.33 -10.29 -1.95
C ALA A 118 -0.73 -11.15 -2.66
N SER A 119 -2.01 -10.91 -2.39
CA SER A 119 -3.13 -11.56 -3.10
C SER A 119 -3.11 -11.29 -4.62
N ALA A 120 -2.85 -10.04 -5.02
CA ALA A 120 -2.72 -9.65 -6.42
C ALA A 120 -1.61 -10.43 -7.14
N TYR A 121 -0.43 -10.55 -6.51
CA TYR A 121 0.70 -11.28 -7.07
C TYR A 121 0.47 -12.79 -7.13
N GLY A 122 -0.32 -13.34 -6.21
CA GLY A 122 -0.79 -14.72 -6.30
C GLY A 122 -1.50 -15.04 -7.62
N ARG A 123 -2.13 -14.05 -8.26
CA ARG A 123 -2.87 -14.22 -9.53
C ARG A 123 -2.09 -13.77 -10.76
N TRP A 124 -1.20 -12.79 -10.60
CA TRP A 124 -0.54 -12.12 -11.72
C TRP A 124 0.90 -12.53 -11.97
N ILE A 125 1.60 -13.04 -10.94
CA ILE A 125 3.03 -13.29 -11.00
C ILE A 125 3.30 -14.80 -10.87
N PRO A 126 4.13 -15.38 -11.77
CA PRO A 126 4.62 -16.75 -11.65
C PRO A 126 5.26 -17.02 -10.28
N VAL A 127 5.08 -18.22 -9.71
CA VAL A 127 5.58 -18.56 -8.37
C VAL A 127 7.07 -18.27 -8.20
N SER A 128 7.88 -18.59 -9.22
CA SER A 128 9.33 -18.35 -9.23
C SER A 128 9.76 -16.88 -9.16
N GLU A 129 8.87 -15.95 -9.53
CA GLU A 129 9.16 -14.51 -9.60
C GLU A 129 8.46 -13.70 -8.50
N ARG A 130 7.57 -14.32 -7.72
CA ARG A 130 6.75 -13.64 -6.70
C ARG A 130 7.58 -12.95 -5.62
N SER A 131 8.62 -13.59 -5.13
CA SER A 131 9.49 -13.02 -4.09
C SER A 131 10.23 -11.78 -4.57
N THR A 132 10.77 -11.83 -5.80
CA THR A 132 11.41 -10.69 -6.46
C THR A 132 10.41 -9.55 -6.70
N ALA A 133 9.22 -9.87 -7.19
CA ALA A 133 8.15 -8.88 -7.39
C ALA A 133 7.74 -8.21 -6.08
N PHE A 134 7.64 -8.98 -4.99
CA PHE A 134 7.33 -8.45 -3.65
C PHE A 134 8.49 -7.62 -3.07
N GLY A 135 9.74 -8.03 -3.31
CA GLY A 135 10.92 -7.23 -2.98
C GLY A 135 10.96 -5.88 -3.71
N ALA A 136 10.56 -5.85 -4.99
CA ALA A 136 10.42 -4.61 -5.75
C ALA A 136 9.31 -3.71 -5.17
N PHE A 137 8.16 -4.29 -4.83
CA PHE A 137 7.07 -3.59 -4.13
C PHE A 137 7.59 -2.90 -2.85
N LEU A 138 8.23 -3.65 -1.94
CA LEU A 138 8.78 -3.11 -0.68
C LEU A 138 9.90 -2.09 -0.87
N SER A 139 10.53 -2.07 -2.04
CA SER A 139 11.56 -1.06 -2.37
C SER A 139 10.92 0.31 -2.58
N GLY A 140 9.65 0.35 -3.01
CA GLY A 140 8.85 1.57 -3.10
C GLY A 140 8.83 2.33 -1.78
N GLY A 141 8.54 1.65 -0.67
CA GLY A 141 8.50 2.25 0.66
C GLY A 141 9.82 2.84 1.12
N ARG A 142 10.96 2.23 0.74
CA ARG A 142 12.30 2.77 1.04
C ARG A 142 12.57 4.06 0.25
N ILE A 143 12.22 4.06 -1.04
CA ILE A 143 12.33 5.24 -1.90
C ILE A 143 11.42 6.36 -1.34
N GLY A 144 10.18 6.02 -1.00
CA GLY A 144 9.21 6.94 -0.42
C GLY A 144 9.71 7.52 0.89
N GLY A 145 10.23 6.70 1.80
CA GLY A 145 10.80 7.14 3.08
C GLY A 145 12.01 8.06 2.93
N ALA A 146 12.84 7.86 1.89
CA ALA A 146 13.97 8.75 1.60
C ALA A 146 13.52 10.08 0.96
N MET A 147 12.52 10.04 0.09
CA MET A 147 12.00 11.22 -0.61
C MET A 147 11.04 12.07 0.23
N ALA A 148 10.34 11.46 1.19
CA ALA A 148 9.30 12.14 1.94
C ALA A 148 9.81 13.34 2.75
N PRO A 149 10.92 13.26 3.53
CA PRO A 149 11.39 14.41 4.31
C PRO A 149 11.70 15.66 3.48
N PRO A 150 12.50 15.62 2.38
CA PRO A 150 12.78 16.82 1.61
C PRO A 150 11.53 17.37 0.90
N VAL A 151 10.66 16.51 0.36
CA VAL A 151 9.41 16.94 -0.29
C VAL A 151 8.46 17.57 0.72
N ALA A 152 8.21 16.90 1.85
CA ALA A 152 7.36 17.40 2.92
C ALA A 152 7.87 18.73 3.48
N ALA A 153 9.18 18.84 3.76
CA ALA A 153 9.78 20.06 4.27
C ALA A 153 9.65 21.23 3.27
N TRP A 154 9.83 20.97 1.98
CA TRP A 154 9.69 21.97 0.91
C TRP A 154 8.25 22.53 0.83
N ILE A 155 7.23 21.67 0.95
CA ILE A 155 5.82 22.08 0.96
C ILE A 155 5.49 22.81 2.27
N LEU A 156 5.90 22.23 3.40
CA LEU A 156 5.67 22.76 4.74
C LEU A 156 6.19 24.21 4.87
N ALA A 157 7.40 24.48 4.38
CA ALA A 157 8.02 25.80 4.47
C ALA A 157 7.31 26.87 3.63
N ARG A 158 6.64 26.49 2.53
CA ARG A 158 5.97 27.45 1.62
C ARG A 158 4.48 27.60 1.87
N HIS A 159 3.82 26.50 2.24
CA HIS A 159 2.35 26.41 2.24
C HIS A 159 1.79 25.92 3.58
N GLY A 160 2.65 25.57 4.54
CA GLY A 160 2.25 25.04 5.83
C GLY A 160 1.85 23.56 5.78
N TRP A 161 1.62 23.00 6.97
CA TRP A 161 1.37 21.57 7.12
C TRP A 161 0.01 21.14 6.56
N ARG A 162 -1.01 22.01 6.62
CA ARG A 162 -2.34 21.71 6.08
C ARG A 162 -2.30 21.47 4.56
N ALA A 163 -1.69 22.38 3.82
CA ALA A 163 -1.52 22.24 2.38
C ALA A 163 -0.67 21.02 2.00
N MET A 164 0.33 20.68 2.82
CA MET A 164 1.13 19.47 2.65
C MET A 164 0.26 18.21 2.67
N PHE A 165 -0.60 18.04 3.68
CA PHE A 165 -1.51 16.89 3.74
C PHE A 165 -2.52 16.86 2.57
N LEU A 166 -3.02 18.02 2.14
CA LEU A 166 -3.90 18.08 0.96
C LEU A 166 -3.19 17.67 -0.33
N ALA A 167 -1.92 18.05 -0.51
CA ALA A 167 -1.12 17.64 -1.66
C ALA A 167 -0.91 16.12 -1.71
N PHE A 168 -0.56 15.54 -0.55
CA PHE A 168 -0.41 14.09 -0.41
C PHE A 168 -1.73 13.33 -0.62
N ALA A 169 -2.84 13.84 -0.07
CA ALA A 169 -4.17 13.29 -0.30
C ALA A 169 -4.55 13.30 -1.79
N GLY A 170 -4.25 14.39 -2.50
CA GLY A 170 -4.48 14.49 -3.94
C GLY A 170 -3.66 13.47 -4.74
N LEU A 171 -2.39 13.28 -4.37
CA LEU A 171 -1.52 12.28 -5.00
C LEU A 171 -2.05 10.85 -4.81
N GLY A 172 -2.45 10.49 -3.59
CA GLY A 172 -3.05 9.20 -3.29
C GLY A 172 -4.37 8.99 -4.04
N ALA A 173 -5.27 9.98 -4.02
CA ALA A 173 -6.55 9.91 -4.73
C ALA A 173 -6.36 9.73 -6.24
N ALA A 174 -5.43 10.45 -6.85
CA ALA A 174 -5.07 10.27 -8.26
C ALA A 174 -4.57 8.84 -8.53
N TRP A 175 -3.74 8.30 -7.63
CA TRP A 175 -3.23 6.94 -7.78
C TRP A 175 -4.31 5.86 -7.59
N SER A 176 -5.32 6.10 -6.75
CA SER A 176 -6.50 5.22 -6.63
C SER A 176 -7.20 5.06 -7.99
N VAL A 177 -7.37 6.17 -8.72
CA VAL A 177 -7.97 6.16 -10.06
C VAL A 177 -7.09 5.38 -11.04
N VAL A 178 -5.77 5.60 -11.02
CA VAL A 178 -4.81 4.86 -11.87
C VAL A 178 -4.90 3.36 -11.61
N TRP A 179 -4.88 2.95 -10.34
CA TRP A 179 -4.99 1.54 -9.96
C TRP A 179 -6.32 0.94 -10.44
N TRP A 180 -7.44 1.59 -10.14
CA TRP A 180 -8.76 1.11 -10.54
C TRP A 180 -8.90 1.00 -12.05
N ALA A 181 -8.38 1.97 -12.80
CA ALA A 181 -8.46 2.02 -14.25
C ALA A 181 -7.60 0.93 -14.91
N TYR A 182 -6.38 0.71 -14.40
CA TYR A 182 -5.39 -0.16 -15.04
C TYR A 182 -5.43 -1.62 -14.53
N TYR A 183 -5.42 -1.83 -13.21
CA TYR A 183 -5.34 -3.19 -12.64
C TYR A 183 -6.64 -3.98 -12.86
N ARG A 184 -6.52 -5.29 -13.12
CA ARG A 184 -7.65 -6.25 -13.21
C ARG A 184 -7.44 -7.41 -12.27
N ASN A 185 -8.51 -8.03 -11.79
CA ASN A 185 -8.38 -9.12 -10.82
C ASN A 185 -7.79 -10.39 -11.46
N HIS A 186 -8.08 -10.61 -12.74
CA HIS A 186 -7.54 -11.72 -13.51
C HIS A 186 -6.75 -11.23 -14.73
N PRO A 187 -5.58 -11.84 -15.04
CA PRO A 187 -4.80 -11.49 -16.22
C PRO A 187 -5.59 -11.57 -17.53
N ARG A 188 -6.53 -12.51 -17.63
CA ARG A 188 -7.39 -12.72 -18.81
C ARG A 188 -8.36 -11.55 -19.09
N GLU A 189 -8.67 -10.73 -18.08
CA GLU A 189 -9.55 -9.56 -18.22
C GLU A 189 -8.81 -8.33 -18.71
N HIS A 190 -7.48 -8.36 -18.76
CA HIS A 190 -6.67 -7.18 -19.06
C HIS A 190 -6.37 -7.09 -20.56
N PRO A 191 -6.74 -5.98 -21.23
CA PRO A 191 -6.68 -5.87 -22.69
C PRO A 191 -5.25 -5.93 -23.25
N GLY A 192 -4.25 -5.55 -22.45
CA GLY A 192 -2.83 -5.60 -22.84
C GLY A 192 -2.15 -6.95 -22.67
N VAL A 193 -2.83 -7.97 -22.11
CA VAL A 193 -2.22 -9.28 -21.85
C VAL A 193 -2.34 -10.16 -23.09
N THR A 194 -1.19 -10.60 -23.61
CA THR A 194 -1.13 -11.55 -24.73
C THR A 194 -1.32 -13.00 -24.27
N GLU A 195 -1.78 -13.87 -25.16
CA GLU A 195 -1.90 -15.32 -24.89
C GLU A 195 -0.57 -15.96 -24.46
N ALA A 196 0.55 -15.51 -25.04
CA ALA A 196 1.88 -15.97 -24.64
C ALA A 196 2.24 -15.61 -23.18
N GLU A 197 1.78 -14.46 -22.70
CA GLU A 197 1.98 -14.02 -21.30
C GLU A 197 1.07 -14.79 -20.35
N LEU A 198 -0.18 -15.05 -20.73
CA LEU A 198 -1.09 -15.89 -19.94
C LEU A 198 -0.48 -17.26 -19.67
N LYS A 199 0.11 -17.88 -20.70
CA LYS A 199 0.80 -19.17 -20.56
C LYS A 199 1.95 -19.10 -19.56
N VAL A 200 2.73 -18.01 -19.54
CA VAL A 200 3.82 -17.83 -18.56
C VAL A 200 3.27 -17.75 -17.13
N ILE A 201 2.21 -16.96 -16.93
CA ILE A 201 1.58 -16.79 -15.62
C ILE A 201 0.99 -18.12 -15.12
N GLU A 202 0.27 -18.84 -15.97
CA GLU A 202 -0.38 -20.10 -15.62
C GLU A 202 0.59 -21.27 -15.46
N ALA A 203 1.62 -21.38 -16.32
CA ALA A 203 2.64 -22.42 -16.22
C ALA A 203 3.45 -22.27 -14.93
N GLY A 204 3.80 -21.04 -14.57
CA GLY A 204 4.47 -20.73 -13.30
C GLY A 204 3.64 -21.05 -12.06
N GLY A 205 2.30 -21.05 -12.16
CA GLY A 205 1.41 -21.48 -11.09
C GLY A 205 1.44 -23.00 -10.87
N ARG A 206 1.40 -23.78 -11.95
CA ARG A 206 1.39 -25.26 -11.90
C ARG A 206 2.70 -25.85 -11.40
N SER A 207 3.85 -25.30 -11.79
CA SER A 207 5.16 -25.78 -11.32
C SER A 207 5.36 -25.58 -9.82
N GLY A 208 4.76 -24.55 -9.21
CA GLY A 208 4.80 -24.34 -7.76
C GLY A 208 3.95 -25.35 -6.99
N GLN A 209 2.74 -25.64 -7.47
CA GLN A 209 1.83 -26.63 -6.84
C GLN A 209 2.42 -28.04 -6.86
N VAL A 210 3.00 -28.47 -7.98
CA VAL A 210 3.64 -29.80 -8.10
C VAL A 210 4.85 -29.94 -7.18
N GLN A 211 5.57 -28.84 -6.90
CA GLN A 211 6.70 -28.85 -5.97
C GLN A 211 6.24 -28.91 -4.51
N GLU A 212 5.23 -28.12 -4.11
CA GLU A 212 4.65 -28.17 -2.76
C GLU A 212 4.06 -29.56 -2.44
N GLU A 213 3.36 -30.16 -3.39
CA GLU A 213 2.76 -31.49 -3.25
C GLU A 213 3.85 -32.58 -3.06
N ARG A 214 4.96 -32.48 -3.81
CA ARG A 214 6.12 -33.38 -3.66
C ARG A 214 6.82 -33.20 -2.31
N THR A 215 6.96 -31.97 -1.80
CA THR A 215 7.59 -31.72 -0.50
C THR A 215 6.71 -32.18 0.66
N SER A 216 5.39 -31.96 0.59
CA SER A 216 4.43 -32.48 1.58
C SER A 216 4.40 -34.01 1.63
N LEU A 217 4.54 -34.69 0.50
CA LEU A 217 4.60 -36.17 0.45
C LEU A 217 5.92 -36.71 1.01
N ALA A 218 7.03 -35.97 0.84
CA ALA A 218 8.33 -36.34 1.41
C ALA A 218 8.35 -36.24 2.94
N ASP A 219 7.69 -35.22 3.52
CA ASP A 219 7.59 -35.07 4.98
C ASP A 219 6.66 -36.10 5.63
N GLN A 220 5.67 -36.64 4.91
CA GLN A 220 4.77 -37.70 5.41
C GLN A 220 5.34 -39.12 5.28
N GLY A 221 6.35 -39.33 4.42
CA GLY A 221 6.98 -40.63 4.21
C GLY A 221 8.22 -40.90 5.08
N GLY A 222 8.59 -39.95 5.96
CA GLY A 222 9.77 -40.00 6.83
C GLY A 222 9.51 -40.39 8.29
N SER A 223 8.26 -40.72 8.65
CA SER A 223 7.85 -41.24 9.97
C SER A 223 7.55 -42.73 9.92
#